data_AF-A0A842CMF7-F1
#
_entry.id   AF-A0A842CMF7-F1
#
_cell.length_a   1.000
_cell.length_b   1.000
_cell.length_c   1.000
_cell.angle_alpha   90.00
_cell.angle_beta   90.00
_cell.angle_gamma   90.00
#
_symmetry.space_group_name_H-M   'P 1'
#
loop_
_entity.id
_entity.type
_entity.pdbx_description
1 polymer ?
#
loop_
_entity_poly.entity_id
_entity_poly.type
_entity_poly.pdbx_seq_one_letter_code
_entity_poly.pdbx_strand_id
1 'polypeptide(L)'
;MSTGLLWKEWRQNAWIFIFILIAFIGSEATTATNTVSLFNDNYKYFQSEEFQKLNSTGQKMTGNEIKNDLSLTPYDFEGNLALFFYVFLFLGLKLTVFEKNKQMDYFTFGLPYSRRQIFWHKMFIPLILICLIGPLIMLGRFMYIYQQIPEIYLPSVPDAFMYIVSFSLLFLFSYVLAMAVGNLVGEIITAGIIAIGSVISFLYMFPGALTNLVVGFKAYFAGKIIADVDGGAVMLFNALPTPILRGGMVLGEFIVLIVLTIVMLIISWYAMKTASLENNGRFLMNNKFRLPILIIGSIYITICLSGHYASFEYAKLITTGQVVGLLIKMILILIASVVAFWILMYKWKTLRKH
;
A
#
# COMPACT_ATOMS: atom_id res chain seq x y z
N MET A 1 6.09 -35.61 -4.54
CA MET A 1 5.60 -35.42 -3.15
C MET A 1 5.66 -33.93 -2.78
N SER A 2 4.71 -33.09 -3.20
CA SER A 2 4.63 -31.65 -2.84
C SER A 2 3.43 -31.33 -1.95
N THR A 3 2.45 -32.22 -1.88
CA THR A 3 1.19 -32.06 -1.13
C THR A 3 1.41 -31.99 0.38
N GLY A 4 2.41 -32.69 0.92
CA GLY A 4 2.68 -32.70 2.36
C GLY A 4 3.12 -31.35 2.93
N LEU A 5 3.90 -30.58 2.16
CA LEU A 5 4.32 -29.23 2.57
C LEU A 5 3.15 -28.25 2.54
N LEU A 6 2.32 -28.33 1.50
CA LEU A 6 1.11 -27.51 1.38
C LEU A 6 0.10 -27.81 2.49
N TRP A 7 -0.07 -29.09 2.82
CA TRP A 7 -0.92 -29.52 3.93
C TRP A 7 -0.42 -29.01 5.28
N LYS A 8 0.90 -29.02 5.50
CA LYS A 8 1.53 -28.47 6.70
C LYS A 8 1.28 -26.95 6.81
N GLU A 9 1.50 -26.21 5.72
CA GLU A 9 1.22 -24.75 5.70
C GLU A 9 -0.26 -24.44 5.91
N TRP A 10 -1.17 -25.23 5.32
CA TRP A 10 -2.60 -25.10 5.56
C TRP A 10 -2.96 -25.36 7.02
N ARG A 11 -2.59 -26.51 7.58
CA ARG A 11 -2.95 -26.90 8.95
C ARG A 11 -2.48 -25.89 9.99
N GLN A 12 -1.31 -25.30 9.78
CA GLN A 12 -0.73 -24.31 10.68
C GLN A 12 -1.47 -22.96 10.66
N ASN A 13 -2.09 -22.62 9.53
CA ASN A 13 -2.58 -21.27 9.23
C ASN A 13 -4.08 -21.20 8.92
N ALA A 14 -4.77 -22.35 8.87
CA ALA A 14 -6.15 -22.47 8.40
C ALA A 14 -7.08 -21.48 9.11
N TRP A 15 -7.01 -21.38 10.44
CA TRP A 15 -7.84 -20.46 11.22
C TRP A 15 -7.64 -19.00 10.85
N ILE A 16 -6.40 -18.59 10.55
CA ILE A 16 -6.09 -17.22 10.11
C ILE A 16 -6.71 -16.97 8.74
N PHE A 17 -6.55 -17.91 7.80
CA PHE A 17 -7.12 -17.78 6.46
C PHE A 17 -8.66 -17.73 6.49
N ILE A 18 -9.29 -18.59 7.30
CA ILE A 18 -10.75 -18.62 7.49
C ILE A 18 -11.23 -17.31 8.11
N PHE A 19 -10.53 -16.80 9.13
CA PHE A 19 -10.89 -15.54 9.77
C PHE A 19 -10.78 -14.36 8.79
N ILE A 20 -9.70 -14.29 8.00
CA ILE A 20 -9.56 -13.25 6.95
C ILE A 20 -10.73 -13.35 5.97
N LEU A 21 -11.10 -14.55 5.52
CA LEU A 21 -12.18 -14.75 4.57
C LEU A 21 -13.54 -14.30 5.14
N ILE A 22 -13.86 -14.69 6.38
CA ILE A 22 -15.11 -14.27 7.05
C ILE A 22 -15.13 -12.75 7.23
N ALA A 23 -14.02 -12.15 7.70
CA ALA A 23 -13.92 -10.72 7.87
C ALA A 23 -14.07 -9.96 6.53
N PHE A 24 -13.46 -10.47 5.46
CA PHE A 24 -13.53 -9.87 4.12
C PHE A 24 -14.96 -9.93 3.58
N ILE A 25 -15.62 -11.10 3.62
CA ILE A 25 -17.03 -11.25 3.22
C ILE A 25 -17.93 -10.32 4.03
N GLY A 26 -17.79 -10.31 5.36
CA GLY A 26 -18.61 -9.48 6.24
C GLY A 26 -18.42 -7.99 5.96
N SER A 27 -17.18 -7.55 5.74
CA SER A 27 -16.87 -6.16 5.37
C SER A 27 -17.51 -5.78 4.05
N GLU A 28 -17.29 -6.58 3.00
CA GLU A 28 -17.80 -6.27 1.66
C GLU A 28 -19.33 -6.33 1.60
N ALA A 29 -19.96 -7.25 2.31
CA ALA A 29 -21.42 -7.32 2.43
C ALA A 29 -21.98 -6.07 3.15
N THR A 30 -21.35 -5.65 4.25
CA THR A 30 -21.75 -4.45 5.00
C THR A 30 -21.62 -3.19 4.16
N THR A 31 -20.50 -3.06 3.42
CA THR A 31 -20.32 -1.95 2.48
C THR A 31 -21.41 -1.98 1.40
N ALA A 32 -21.69 -3.13 0.80
CA ALA A 32 -22.74 -3.26 -0.21
C ALA A 32 -24.12 -2.80 0.30
N THR A 33 -24.54 -3.29 1.47
CA THR A 33 -25.84 -2.95 2.05
C THR A 33 -25.92 -1.49 2.47
N ASN A 34 -24.84 -0.93 3.03
CA ASN A 34 -24.80 0.47 3.44
C ASN A 34 -24.88 1.41 2.23
N THR A 35 -24.13 1.12 1.16
CA THR A 35 -24.16 1.93 -0.06
C THR A 35 -25.55 1.92 -0.69
N VAL A 36 -26.21 0.76 -0.76
CA VAL A 36 -27.58 0.66 -1.29
C VAL A 36 -28.59 1.38 -0.40
N SER A 37 -28.49 1.24 0.93
CA SER A 37 -29.38 1.95 1.86
C SER A 37 -29.22 3.46 1.74
N LEU A 38 -27.99 3.95 1.75
CA LEU A 38 -27.67 5.36 1.66
C LEU A 38 -28.13 5.97 0.33
N PHE A 39 -27.95 5.26 -0.78
CA PHE A 39 -28.51 5.67 -2.06
C PHE A 39 -30.04 5.76 -2.01
N ASN A 40 -30.72 4.74 -1.49
CA ASN A 40 -32.18 4.72 -1.43
C ASN A 40 -32.75 5.82 -0.53
N ASP A 41 -32.09 6.12 0.59
CA ASP A 41 -32.51 7.18 1.50
C ASP A 41 -32.33 8.56 0.86
N ASN A 42 -31.20 8.80 0.20
CA ASN A 42 -30.96 10.03 -0.57
C ASN A 42 -31.95 10.16 -1.74
N TYR A 43 -32.19 9.07 -2.47
CA TYR A 43 -33.13 9.04 -3.60
C TYR A 43 -34.56 9.39 -3.15
N LYS A 44 -35.01 8.83 -2.02
CA LYS A 44 -36.31 9.18 -1.41
C LYS A 44 -36.35 10.63 -0.93
N TYR A 45 -35.26 11.13 -0.34
CA TYR A 45 -35.16 12.51 0.11
C TYR A 45 -35.37 13.49 -1.06
N PHE A 46 -34.69 13.29 -2.19
CA PHE A 46 -34.86 14.15 -3.37
C PHE A 46 -36.25 14.04 -4.02
N GLN A 47 -37.00 12.97 -3.74
CA GLN A 47 -38.40 12.81 -4.15
C GLN A 47 -39.41 13.34 -3.12
N SER A 48 -38.97 13.69 -1.91
CA SER A 48 -39.85 14.10 -0.82
C SER A 48 -40.49 15.47 -1.07
N GLU A 49 -41.70 15.67 -0.53
CA GLU A 49 -42.36 16.98 -0.56
C GLU A 49 -41.55 18.07 0.14
N GLU A 50 -40.78 17.70 1.17
CA GLU A 50 -39.95 18.63 1.92
C GLU A 50 -38.85 19.21 1.05
N PHE A 51 -38.10 18.36 0.34
CA PHE A 51 -37.09 18.81 -0.62
C PHE A 51 -37.73 19.63 -1.75
N GLN A 52 -38.87 19.20 -2.31
CA GLN A 52 -39.54 19.96 -3.38
C GLN A 52 -39.96 21.37 -2.92
N LYS A 53 -40.48 21.51 -1.69
CA LYS A 53 -40.82 22.82 -1.10
C LYS A 53 -39.57 23.68 -0.92
N LEU A 54 -38.49 23.12 -0.37
CA LEU A 54 -37.21 23.82 -0.18
C LEU A 54 -36.59 24.26 -1.51
N ASN A 55 -36.57 23.37 -2.49
CA ASN A 55 -36.02 23.63 -3.82
C ASN A 55 -36.86 24.65 -4.61
N SER A 56 -38.16 24.78 -4.30
CA SER A 56 -39.03 25.78 -4.93
C SER A 56 -38.86 27.21 -4.38
N THR A 57 -38.35 27.36 -3.15
CA THR A 57 -38.27 28.62 -2.41
C THR A 57 -36.84 29.16 -2.24
N GLY A 58 -35.81 28.33 -2.45
CA GLY A 58 -34.40 28.70 -2.38
C GLY A 58 -33.68 28.72 -3.75
N GLN A 59 -32.35 28.55 -3.73
CA GLN A 59 -31.56 28.27 -4.95
C GLN A 59 -32.01 26.92 -5.53
N LYS A 60 -32.63 26.96 -6.72
CA LYS A 60 -33.12 25.77 -7.41
C LYS A 60 -31.96 24.90 -7.87
N MET A 61 -31.79 23.73 -7.26
CA MET A 61 -31.00 22.66 -7.83
C MET A 61 -31.65 22.17 -9.12
N THR A 62 -30.87 22.14 -10.19
CA THR A 62 -31.20 21.56 -11.48
C THR A 62 -31.24 20.03 -11.39
N GLY A 63 -31.94 19.37 -12.31
CA GLY A 63 -31.96 17.90 -12.38
C GLY A 63 -30.57 17.27 -12.59
N ASN A 64 -29.63 18.01 -13.19
CA ASN A 64 -28.25 17.58 -13.34
C ASN A 64 -27.47 17.65 -12.03
N GLU A 65 -27.71 18.66 -11.21
CA GLU A 65 -27.09 18.77 -9.88
C GLU A 65 -27.61 17.66 -8.95
N ILE A 66 -28.91 17.38 -8.97
CA ILE A 66 -29.51 16.27 -8.21
C ILE A 66 -28.94 14.92 -8.69
N LYS A 67 -28.78 14.75 -10.02
CA LYS A 67 -28.17 13.54 -10.58
C LYS A 67 -26.72 13.38 -10.12
N ASN A 68 -25.94 14.45 -10.12
CA ASN A 68 -24.54 14.40 -9.70
C ASN A 68 -24.43 14.08 -8.20
N ASP A 69 -25.30 14.64 -7.36
CA ASP A 69 -25.35 14.34 -5.91
C ASP A 69 -25.72 12.87 -5.63
N LEU A 70 -26.58 12.28 -6.46
CA LEU A 70 -26.97 10.87 -6.36
C LEU A 70 -25.95 9.91 -6.98
N SER A 71 -25.02 10.41 -7.80
CA SER A 71 -24.08 9.57 -8.53
C SER A 71 -22.98 9.07 -7.61
N LEU A 72 -22.84 7.74 -7.54
CA LEU A 72 -21.81 7.10 -6.75
C LEU A 72 -20.50 7.06 -7.51
N THR A 73 -19.43 7.35 -6.78
CA THR A 73 -18.06 7.29 -7.25
C THR A 73 -17.35 6.05 -6.70
N PRO A 74 -16.22 5.63 -7.29
CA PRO A 74 -15.42 4.55 -6.74
C PRO A 74 -15.03 4.71 -5.24
N TYR A 75 -14.99 5.95 -4.71
CA TYR A 75 -14.72 6.24 -3.29
C TYR A 75 -15.82 5.74 -2.36
N ASP A 76 -17.08 5.80 -2.81
CA ASP A 76 -18.24 5.39 -2.02
C ASP A 76 -18.27 3.87 -1.76
N PHE A 77 -17.33 3.12 -2.38
CA PHE A 77 -17.13 1.70 -2.19
C PHE A 77 -15.82 1.34 -1.44
N GLU A 78 -15.09 2.30 -0.86
CA GLU A 78 -13.84 2.03 -0.13
C GLU A 78 -14.04 1.13 1.09
N GLY A 79 -15.12 1.33 1.84
CA GLY A 79 -15.46 0.49 2.99
C GLY A 79 -14.29 0.33 3.95
N ASN A 80 -13.96 -0.92 4.31
CA ASN A 80 -12.81 -1.23 5.17
C ASN A 80 -11.60 -1.78 4.40
N LEU A 81 -11.52 -1.57 3.07
CA LEU A 81 -10.44 -2.12 2.25
C LEU A 81 -9.06 -1.66 2.73
N ALA A 82 -8.94 -0.43 3.25
CA ALA A 82 -7.72 0.07 3.87
C ALA A 82 -7.25 -0.77 5.08
N LEU A 83 -8.17 -1.33 5.88
CA LEU A 83 -7.81 -2.21 7.00
C LEU A 83 -7.23 -3.54 6.51
N PHE A 84 -7.74 -4.06 5.39
CA PHE A 84 -7.23 -5.31 4.81
C PHE A 84 -5.79 -5.18 4.29
N PHE A 85 -5.35 -3.98 3.96
CA PHE A 85 -3.94 -3.71 3.69
C PHE A 85 -3.04 -4.11 4.87
N TYR A 86 -3.45 -3.78 6.10
CA TYR A 86 -2.73 -4.18 7.31
C TYR A 86 -2.92 -5.66 7.63
N VAL A 87 -4.09 -6.23 7.38
CA VAL A 87 -4.32 -7.68 7.54
C VAL A 87 -3.33 -8.50 6.71
N PHE A 88 -3.15 -8.14 5.43
CA PHE A 88 -2.20 -8.82 4.55
C PHE A 88 -0.73 -8.52 4.91
N LEU A 89 -0.43 -7.34 5.45
CA LEU A 89 0.88 -7.04 6.05
C LEU A 89 1.18 -7.99 7.22
N PHE A 90 0.24 -8.11 8.16
CA PHE A 90 0.40 -9.01 9.31
C PHE A 90 0.47 -10.47 8.88
N LEU A 91 -0.26 -10.87 7.83
CA LEU A 91 -0.15 -12.22 7.27
C LEU A 91 1.27 -12.50 6.75
N GLY A 92 1.89 -11.55 6.04
CA GLY A 92 3.27 -11.68 5.56
C GLY A 92 4.29 -11.78 6.69
N LEU A 93 4.15 -10.95 7.74
CA LEU A 93 4.98 -11.06 8.95
C LEU A 93 4.75 -12.39 9.68
N LYS A 94 3.50 -12.86 9.73
CA LYS A 94 3.10 -14.12 10.38
C LYS A 94 3.76 -15.33 9.73
N LEU A 95 3.85 -15.36 8.41
CA LEU A 95 4.48 -16.45 7.64
C LEU A 95 6.01 -16.36 7.60
N THR A 96 6.60 -15.32 8.18
CA THR A 96 8.04 -15.11 8.25
C THR A 96 8.52 -15.01 9.69
N VAL A 97 8.48 -13.82 10.30
CA VAL A 97 9.15 -13.54 11.57
C VAL A 97 8.49 -14.28 12.74
N PHE A 98 7.16 -14.39 12.77
CA PHE A 98 6.49 -15.11 13.85
C PHE A 98 6.78 -16.61 13.82
N GLU A 99 6.90 -17.20 12.63
CA GLU A 99 7.29 -18.61 12.47
C GLU A 99 8.75 -18.85 12.87
N LYS A 100 9.64 -17.92 12.51
CA LYS A 100 11.05 -17.96 12.94
C LYS A 100 11.19 -17.88 14.45
N ASN A 101 10.41 -17.02 15.10
CA ASN A 101 10.46 -16.87 16.55
C ASN A 101 9.92 -18.12 17.27
N LYS A 102 8.93 -18.80 16.69
CA LYS A 102 8.43 -20.10 17.18
C LYS A 102 9.30 -21.30 16.76
N GLN A 103 10.47 -21.06 16.17
CA GLN A 103 11.39 -22.08 15.65
C GLN A 103 10.79 -23.03 14.58
N MET A 104 9.64 -22.67 14.00
CA MET A 104 8.96 -23.52 13.01
C MET A 104 9.71 -23.59 11.68
N ASP A 105 10.52 -22.56 11.39
CA ASP A 105 11.41 -22.55 10.24
C ASP A 105 12.55 -23.58 10.38
N TYR A 106 13.05 -23.88 11.58
CA TYR A 106 14.08 -24.92 11.78
C TYR A 106 13.53 -26.29 11.39
N PHE A 107 12.30 -26.61 11.81
CA PHE A 107 11.62 -27.83 11.40
C PHE A 107 11.42 -27.86 9.88
N THR A 108 10.95 -26.76 9.29
CA THR A 108 10.63 -26.70 7.86
C THR A 108 11.87 -26.81 6.97
N PHE A 109 12.99 -26.22 7.39
CA PHE A 109 14.27 -26.36 6.69
C PHE A 109 14.96 -27.71 6.89
N GLY A 110 14.55 -28.49 7.90
CA GLY A 110 14.99 -29.88 8.09
C GLY A 110 14.24 -30.90 7.22
N LEU A 111 13.14 -30.50 6.57
CA LEU A 111 12.40 -31.36 5.64
C LEU A 111 13.17 -31.53 4.31
N PRO A 112 12.93 -32.62 3.54
CA PRO A 112 13.59 -32.89 2.26
C PRO A 112 13.04 -32.01 1.12
N TYR A 113 12.81 -30.72 1.39
CA TYR A 113 12.32 -29.73 0.45
C TYR A 113 13.36 -28.64 0.22
N SER A 114 13.51 -28.20 -1.02
CA SER A 114 14.38 -27.07 -1.34
C SER A 114 13.83 -25.76 -0.75
N ARG A 115 14.71 -24.81 -0.41
CA ARG A 115 14.30 -23.46 0.04
C ARG A 115 13.34 -22.78 -0.95
N ARG A 116 13.50 -23.07 -2.25
CA ARG A 116 12.60 -22.58 -3.32
C ARG A 116 11.20 -23.14 -3.17
N GLN A 117 11.06 -24.44 -2.97
CA GLN A 117 9.77 -25.06 -2.74
C GLN A 117 9.12 -24.46 -1.48
N ILE A 118 9.86 -24.35 -0.38
CA ILE A 118 9.34 -23.77 0.87
C ILE A 118 8.82 -22.35 0.65
N PHE A 119 9.59 -21.49 -0.03
CA PHE A 119 9.18 -20.13 -0.32
C PHE A 119 7.85 -20.06 -1.09
N TRP A 120 7.74 -20.80 -2.20
CA TRP A 120 6.52 -20.79 -3.01
C TRP A 120 5.32 -21.40 -2.30
N HIS A 121 5.52 -22.40 -1.44
CA HIS A 121 4.41 -22.99 -0.66
C HIS A 121 3.89 -22.02 0.40
N LYS A 122 4.76 -21.22 1.04
CA LYS A 122 4.34 -20.16 1.95
C LYS A 122 3.53 -19.06 1.24
N MET A 123 3.84 -18.81 -0.04
CA MET A 123 3.14 -17.80 -0.83
C MET A 123 1.83 -18.29 -1.46
N PHE A 124 1.71 -19.59 -1.73
CA PHE A 124 0.64 -20.12 -2.58
C PHE A 124 -0.77 -19.81 -2.06
N ILE A 125 -1.05 -20.10 -0.78
CA ILE A 125 -2.39 -19.87 -0.20
C ILE A 125 -2.71 -18.36 -0.12
N PRO A 126 -1.82 -17.48 0.40
CA PRO A 126 -2.03 -16.04 0.34
C PRO A 126 -2.23 -15.50 -1.09
N LEU A 127 -1.52 -16.01 -2.08
CA LEU A 127 -1.70 -15.61 -3.48
C LEU A 127 -3.08 -15.98 -4.01
N ILE A 128 -3.60 -17.17 -3.69
CA ILE A 128 -4.98 -17.53 -4.04
C ILE A 128 -5.97 -16.60 -3.34
N LEU A 129 -5.74 -16.31 -2.06
CA LEU A 129 -6.61 -15.44 -1.28
C LEU A 129 -6.65 -14.02 -1.85
N ILE A 130 -5.50 -13.45 -2.20
CA ILE A 130 -5.36 -12.07 -2.69
C ILE A 130 -5.73 -11.93 -4.17
N CYS A 131 -5.30 -12.85 -5.03
CA CYS A 131 -5.41 -12.70 -6.48
C CYS A 131 -6.65 -13.38 -7.08
N LEU A 132 -7.37 -14.22 -6.32
CA LEU A 132 -8.55 -14.92 -6.80
C LEU A 132 -9.75 -14.70 -5.87
N ILE A 133 -9.66 -15.11 -4.61
CA ILE A 133 -10.80 -15.09 -3.69
C ILE A 133 -11.23 -13.65 -3.36
N GLY A 134 -10.29 -12.78 -3.01
CA GLY A 134 -10.55 -11.36 -2.72
C GLY A 134 -11.26 -10.64 -3.87
N PRO A 135 -10.73 -10.69 -5.11
CA PRO A 135 -11.39 -10.16 -6.29
C PRO A 135 -12.81 -10.69 -6.50
N LEU A 136 -13.04 -11.98 -6.31
CA LEU A 136 -14.37 -12.58 -6.45
C LEU A 136 -15.36 -12.04 -5.41
N ILE A 137 -14.92 -11.82 -4.16
CA ILE A 137 -15.77 -11.24 -3.10
C ILE A 137 -16.11 -9.78 -3.43
N MET A 138 -15.12 -8.97 -3.83
CA MET A 138 -15.35 -7.58 -4.24
C MET A 138 -16.25 -7.49 -5.49
N LEU A 139 -16.11 -8.42 -6.43
CA LEU A 139 -16.98 -8.52 -7.59
C LEU A 139 -18.42 -8.87 -7.20
N GLY A 140 -18.60 -9.76 -6.22
CA GLY A 140 -19.91 -10.06 -5.64
C GLY A 140 -20.60 -8.83 -5.02
N ARG A 141 -19.83 -7.97 -4.33
CA ARG A 141 -20.34 -6.67 -3.84
C ARG A 141 -20.85 -5.80 -4.99
N PHE A 142 -20.05 -5.60 -6.05
CA PHE A 142 -20.47 -4.78 -7.17
C PHE A 142 -21.69 -5.37 -7.88
N MET A 143 -21.75 -6.69 -8.07
CA MET A 143 -22.94 -7.36 -8.62
C MET A 143 -24.21 -7.06 -7.80
N TYR A 144 -24.12 -7.10 -6.47
CA TYR A 144 -25.24 -6.77 -5.60
C TYR A 144 -25.68 -5.31 -5.76
N ILE A 145 -24.74 -4.36 -5.77
CA ILE A 145 -25.02 -2.93 -5.91
C ILE A 145 -25.68 -2.62 -7.27
N TYR A 146 -25.13 -3.16 -8.35
CA TYR A 146 -25.62 -2.93 -9.72
C TYR A 146 -27.00 -3.52 -9.98
N GLN A 147 -27.43 -4.51 -9.18
CA GLN A 147 -28.80 -5.04 -9.25
C GLN A 147 -29.83 -4.13 -8.55
N GLN A 148 -29.40 -3.27 -7.63
CA GLN A 148 -30.28 -2.48 -6.77
C GLN A 148 -30.35 -1.00 -7.17
N ILE A 149 -29.26 -0.46 -7.75
CA ILE A 149 -29.14 0.95 -8.11
C ILE A 149 -29.18 1.11 -9.64
N PRO A 150 -29.93 2.09 -10.19
CA PRO A 150 -29.94 2.33 -11.63
C PRO A 150 -28.55 2.71 -12.17
N GLU A 151 -28.17 2.14 -13.31
CA GLU A 151 -26.84 2.30 -13.94
C GLU A 151 -26.43 3.77 -14.16
N ILE A 152 -27.40 4.66 -14.36
CA ILE A 152 -27.16 6.10 -14.57
C ILE A 152 -26.47 6.80 -13.38
N TYR A 153 -26.53 6.20 -12.18
CA TYR A 153 -25.91 6.71 -10.95
C TYR A 153 -24.69 5.90 -10.52
N LEU A 154 -24.27 4.91 -11.31
CA LEU A 154 -23.17 4.02 -10.98
C LEU A 154 -21.93 4.32 -11.82
N PRO A 155 -20.72 3.99 -11.31
CA PRO A 155 -19.53 4.00 -12.15
C PRO A 155 -19.68 2.98 -13.29
N SER A 156 -18.83 3.08 -14.31
CA SER A 156 -18.82 2.08 -15.37
C SER A 156 -18.27 0.73 -14.86
N VAL A 157 -18.72 -0.38 -15.46
CA VAL A 157 -18.20 -1.74 -15.12
C VAL A 157 -16.67 -1.83 -15.28
N PRO A 158 -16.04 -1.26 -16.33
CA PRO A 158 -14.58 -1.19 -16.42
C PRO A 158 -13.94 -0.48 -15.24
N ASP A 159 -14.49 0.65 -14.77
CA ASP A 159 -13.93 1.38 -13.63
C ASP A 159 -14.03 0.56 -12.33
N ALA A 160 -15.14 -0.15 -12.13
CA ALA A 160 -15.29 -1.08 -11.01
C ALA A 160 -14.30 -2.25 -11.08
N PHE A 161 -14.05 -2.81 -12.27
CA PHE A 161 -13.05 -3.86 -12.44
C PHE A 161 -11.63 -3.34 -12.13
N MET A 162 -11.27 -2.17 -12.65
CA MET A 162 -9.98 -1.55 -12.39
C MET A 162 -9.79 -1.27 -10.90
N TYR A 163 -10.84 -0.83 -10.21
CA TYR A 163 -10.84 -0.65 -8.77
C TYR A 163 -10.49 -1.96 -8.03
N ILE A 164 -11.12 -3.08 -8.39
CA ILE A 164 -10.83 -4.40 -7.80
C ILE A 164 -9.36 -4.78 -8.03
N VAL A 165 -8.85 -4.57 -9.24
CA VAL A 165 -7.45 -4.87 -9.59
C VAL A 165 -6.48 -4.00 -8.78
N SER A 166 -6.76 -2.71 -8.61
CA SER A 166 -5.94 -1.80 -7.81
C SER A 166 -5.78 -2.27 -6.37
N PHE A 167 -6.90 -2.58 -5.71
CA PHE A 167 -6.86 -3.03 -4.31
C PHE A 167 -6.21 -4.40 -4.16
N SER A 168 -6.44 -5.31 -5.10
CA SER A 168 -5.80 -6.64 -5.10
C SER A 168 -4.28 -6.53 -5.26
N LEU A 169 -3.83 -5.66 -6.17
CA LEU A 169 -2.41 -5.39 -6.36
C LEU A 169 -1.79 -4.72 -5.12
N LEU A 170 -2.52 -3.81 -4.47
CA LEU A 170 -2.09 -3.18 -3.24
C LEU A 170 -1.98 -4.21 -2.09
N PHE A 171 -2.95 -5.09 -1.90
CA PHE A 171 -2.88 -6.18 -0.93
C PHE A 171 -1.68 -7.10 -1.19
N LEU A 172 -1.43 -7.41 -2.46
CA LEU A 172 -0.27 -8.20 -2.86
C LEU A 172 1.04 -7.48 -2.51
N PHE A 173 1.16 -6.19 -2.82
CA PHE A 173 2.31 -5.39 -2.45
C PHE A 173 2.54 -5.39 -0.93
N SER A 174 1.50 -5.16 -0.13
CA SER A 174 1.56 -5.20 1.34
C SER A 174 2.11 -6.52 1.86
N TYR A 175 1.55 -7.62 1.37
CA TYR A 175 1.93 -8.97 1.76
C TYR A 175 3.39 -9.27 1.40
N VAL A 176 3.80 -8.96 0.17
CA VAL A 176 5.15 -9.25 -0.31
C VAL A 176 6.19 -8.35 0.38
N LEU A 177 5.87 -7.08 0.64
CA LEU A 177 6.70 -6.17 1.43
C LEU A 177 6.92 -6.73 2.84
N ALA A 178 5.86 -7.17 3.51
CA ALA A 178 5.95 -7.76 4.84
C ALA A 178 6.77 -9.07 4.84
N MET A 179 6.62 -9.91 3.82
CA MET A 179 7.47 -11.09 3.62
C MET A 179 8.94 -10.71 3.42
N ALA A 180 9.22 -9.66 2.64
CA ALA A 180 10.58 -9.17 2.40
C ALA A 180 11.23 -8.67 3.69
N VAL A 181 10.53 -7.80 4.43
CA VAL A 181 10.97 -7.29 5.73
C VAL A 181 11.19 -8.45 6.70
N GLY A 182 10.25 -9.40 6.77
CA GLY A 182 10.37 -10.52 7.68
C GLY A 182 11.43 -11.56 7.30
N ASN A 183 11.91 -11.54 6.05
CA ASN A 183 13.06 -12.32 5.61
C ASN A 183 14.40 -11.61 5.78
N LEU A 184 14.39 -10.28 5.88
CA LEU A 184 15.57 -9.46 6.13
C LEU A 184 15.85 -9.30 7.63
N VAL A 185 14.81 -9.10 8.44
CA VAL A 185 14.88 -8.73 9.85
C VAL A 185 14.62 -9.95 10.74
N GLY A 186 15.49 -10.17 11.72
CA GLY A 186 15.40 -11.32 12.62
C GLY A 186 14.60 -11.08 13.91
N GLU A 187 14.31 -9.82 14.26
CA GLU A 187 13.58 -9.44 15.49
C GLU A 187 12.14 -9.03 15.18
N ILE A 188 11.16 -9.61 15.88
CA ILE A 188 9.71 -9.39 15.63
C ILE A 188 9.33 -7.91 15.70
N ILE A 189 9.68 -7.24 16.80
CA ILE A 189 9.27 -5.86 17.05
C ILE A 189 9.83 -4.95 15.97
N THR A 190 11.12 -5.11 15.66
CA THR A 190 11.79 -4.33 14.61
C THR A 190 11.17 -4.59 13.23
N ALA A 191 10.86 -5.85 12.89
CA ALA A 191 10.22 -6.19 11.63
C ALA A 191 8.82 -5.57 11.52
N GLY A 192 8.06 -5.57 12.63
CA GLY A 192 6.75 -4.90 12.71
C GLY A 192 6.85 -3.40 12.46
N ILE A 193 7.76 -2.71 13.18
CA ILE A 193 7.99 -1.26 13.01
C ILE A 193 8.42 -0.93 11.58
N ILE A 194 9.36 -1.70 11.01
CA ILE A 194 9.85 -1.47 9.65
C ILE A 194 8.75 -1.72 8.63
N ALA A 195 7.97 -2.80 8.76
CA ALA A 195 6.91 -3.11 7.80
C ALA A 195 5.80 -2.04 7.83
N ILE A 196 5.32 -1.68 9.02
CA ILE A 196 4.28 -0.64 9.19
C ILE A 196 4.80 0.71 8.71
N GLY A 197 6.02 1.10 9.12
CA GLY A 197 6.64 2.36 8.70
C GLY A 197 6.85 2.42 7.18
N SER A 198 7.27 1.32 6.55
CA SER A 198 7.43 1.25 5.09
C SER A 198 6.09 1.39 4.36
N VAL A 199 5.03 0.79 4.89
CA VAL A 199 3.67 0.92 4.38
C VAL A 199 3.15 2.34 4.48
N ILE A 200 3.23 2.96 5.67
CA ILE A 200 2.76 4.33 5.88
C ILE A 200 3.54 5.29 5.00
N SER A 201 4.86 5.13 4.94
CA SER A 201 5.72 5.96 4.11
C SER A 201 5.39 5.77 2.62
N PHE A 202 5.11 4.55 2.16
CA PHE A 202 4.68 4.30 0.79
C PHE A 202 3.32 4.95 0.46
N LEU A 203 2.34 4.85 1.37
CA LEU A 203 1.00 5.38 1.15
C LEU A 203 0.94 6.92 1.19
N TYR A 204 1.66 7.55 2.11
CA TYR A 204 1.42 8.95 2.46
C TYR A 204 2.61 9.89 2.26
N MET A 205 3.85 9.38 2.27
CA MET A 205 5.04 10.23 2.34
C MET A 205 5.85 10.22 1.06
N PHE A 206 6.21 9.03 0.57
CA PHE A 206 7.14 8.87 -0.54
C PHE A 206 6.62 9.42 -1.88
N PRO A 207 5.38 9.12 -2.33
CA PRO A 207 4.91 9.59 -3.63
C PRO A 207 4.79 11.11 -3.69
N GLY A 208 4.24 11.71 -2.63
CA GLY A 208 4.12 13.17 -2.50
C GLY A 208 5.49 13.85 -2.40
N ALA A 209 6.39 13.34 -1.55
CA ALA A 209 7.73 13.91 -1.39
C ALA A 209 8.54 13.84 -2.69
N LEU A 210 8.51 12.70 -3.39
CA LEU A 210 9.20 12.54 -4.67
C LEU A 210 8.64 13.49 -5.74
N THR A 211 7.32 13.59 -5.83
CA THR A 211 6.65 14.54 -6.74
C THR A 211 7.09 15.96 -6.46
N ASN A 212 7.04 16.39 -5.20
CA ASN A 212 7.38 17.75 -4.79
C ASN A 212 8.83 18.11 -5.16
N LEU A 213 9.77 17.18 -4.95
CA LEU A 213 11.17 17.37 -5.34
C LEU A 213 11.32 17.46 -6.87
N VAL A 214 10.78 16.50 -7.62
CA VAL A 214 10.96 16.45 -9.08
C VAL A 214 10.32 17.66 -9.76
N VAL A 215 9.08 18.00 -9.40
CA VAL A 215 8.37 19.15 -9.96
C VAL A 215 9.07 20.45 -9.55
N GLY A 216 9.51 20.57 -8.29
CA GLY A 216 10.26 21.74 -7.82
C GLY A 216 11.57 21.95 -8.58
N PHE A 217 12.39 20.90 -8.74
CA PHE A 217 13.63 21.00 -9.52
C PHE A 217 13.35 21.29 -11.00
N LYS A 218 12.35 20.65 -11.60
CA LYS A 218 11.97 20.89 -12.99
C LYS A 218 11.53 22.33 -13.23
N ALA A 219 10.69 22.89 -12.34
CA ALA A 219 10.26 24.28 -12.40
C ALA A 219 11.44 25.26 -12.26
N TYR A 220 12.36 24.99 -11.34
CA TYR A 220 13.57 25.78 -11.18
C TYR A 220 14.44 25.78 -12.45
N PHE A 221 14.76 24.61 -13.00
CA PHE A 221 15.60 24.51 -14.20
C PHE A 221 14.93 25.07 -15.45
N ALA A 222 13.60 25.02 -15.54
CA ALA A 222 12.84 25.61 -16.63
C ALA A 222 12.65 27.13 -16.49
N GLY A 223 12.97 27.72 -15.33
CA GLY A 223 12.69 29.13 -15.04
C GLY A 223 11.18 29.45 -15.03
N LYS A 224 10.35 28.48 -14.65
CA LYS A 224 8.88 28.60 -14.65
C LYS A 224 8.33 28.44 -13.23
N ILE A 225 7.11 28.95 -13.00
CA ILE A 225 6.37 28.65 -11.77
C ILE A 225 5.85 27.21 -11.82
N ILE A 226 5.61 26.59 -10.67
CA ILE A 226 5.15 25.20 -10.60
C ILE A 226 3.81 25.02 -11.32
N ALA A 227 2.92 26.01 -11.25
CA ALA A 227 1.63 25.97 -11.94
C ALA A 227 1.75 25.80 -13.46
N ASP A 228 2.82 26.33 -14.07
CA ASP A 228 3.06 26.31 -15.51
C ASP A 228 3.80 25.06 -15.98
N VAL A 229 4.30 24.25 -15.04
CA VAL A 229 4.99 23.00 -15.31
C VAL A 229 4.03 21.84 -15.08
N ASP A 230 3.79 21.05 -16.13
CA ASP A 230 2.93 19.85 -16.13
C ASP A 230 1.45 20.10 -15.75
N GLY A 231 0.97 21.35 -15.87
CA GLY A 231 -0.42 21.72 -15.55
C GLY A 231 -0.72 21.76 -14.04
N GLY A 232 0.31 21.95 -13.21
CA GLY A 232 0.27 21.92 -11.75
C GLY A 232 0.98 20.69 -11.15
N ALA A 233 0.98 20.54 -9.82
CA ALA A 233 1.54 19.34 -9.16
C ALA A 233 0.64 18.11 -9.35
N VAL A 234 0.68 17.55 -10.55
CA VAL A 234 0.20 16.18 -10.78
C VAL A 234 1.15 15.24 -10.04
N MET A 235 0.62 14.43 -9.11
CA MET A 235 1.43 13.41 -8.45
C MET A 235 2.09 12.52 -9.49
N LEU A 236 3.40 12.31 -9.39
CA LEU A 236 4.14 11.42 -10.30
C LEU A 236 3.61 9.98 -10.24
N PHE A 237 3.09 9.59 -9.09
CA PHE A 237 2.50 8.30 -8.81
C PHE A 237 1.62 8.43 -7.56
N ASN A 238 0.44 7.81 -7.57
CA ASN A 238 -0.35 7.57 -6.35
C ASN A 238 -0.19 6.14 -5.88
N ALA A 239 -0.01 5.95 -4.56
CA ALA A 239 0.13 4.64 -3.95
C ALA A 239 -1.11 3.75 -4.14
N LEU A 240 -2.28 4.38 -4.23
CA LEU A 240 -3.48 3.79 -4.82
C LEU A 240 -3.43 4.12 -6.32
N PRO A 241 -3.21 3.13 -7.20
CA PRO A 241 -3.31 3.37 -8.63
C PRO A 241 -4.77 3.60 -8.93
N THR A 242 -5.14 4.85 -9.20
CA THR A 242 -6.55 5.19 -9.21
C THR A 242 -7.01 5.76 -10.54
N PRO A 243 -8.22 5.39 -11.00
CA PRO A 243 -9.06 6.26 -11.83
C PRO A 243 -9.82 7.33 -11.01
N ILE A 244 -9.42 7.61 -9.75
CA ILE A 244 -10.32 8.10 -8.67
C ILE A 244 -10.57 9.61 -8.69
N LEU A 245 -9.82 10.42 -9.45
CA LEU A 245 -10.03 11.88 -9.46
C LEU A 245 -10.25 12.49 -10.84
N ARG A 246 -9.95 11.76 -11.92
CA ARG A 246 -9.99 12.29 -13.30
C ARG A 246 -10.32 11.19 -14.29
N GLY A 247 -11.57 10.69 -14.27
CA GLY A 247 -12.20 9.83 -15.28
C GLY A 247 -11.27 9.19 -16.32
N GLY A 248 -10.40 8.26 -15.87
CA GLY A 248 -9.42 7.64 -16.75
C GLY A 248 -8.34 6.85 -16.00
N MET A 249 -7.95 5.71 -16.57
CA MET A 249 -6.88 4.84 -16.08
C MET A 249 -5.51 5.52 -16.21
N VAL A 250 -4.79 5.73 -15.10
CA VAL A 250 -3.38 6.11 -15.15
C VAL A 250 -2.51 4.84 -15.15
N LEU A 251 -2.34 4.26 -16.33
CA LEU A 251 -1.63 2.99 -16.53
C LEU A 251 -0.20 2.98 -15.94
N GLY A 252 0.44 4.15 -15.89
CA GLY A 252 1.75 4.33 -15.25
C GLY A 252 1.76 3.96 -13.76
N GLU A 253 0.69 4.25 -13.02
CA GLU A 253 0.64 3.94 -11.58
C GLU A 253 0.58 2.44 -11.32
N PHE A 254 -0.20 1.70 -12.11
CA PHE A 254 -0.24 0.25 -12.05
C PHE A 254 1.13 -0.37 -12.33
N ILE A 255 1.82 0.12 -13.36
CA ILE A 255 3.16 -0.38 -13.71
C ILE A 255 4.12 -0.18 -12.53
N VAL A 256 4.13 1.00 -11.91
CA VAL A 256 5.00 1.28 -10.76
C VAL A 256 4.71 0.30 -9.60
N LEU A 257 3.45 0.10 -9.24
CA LEU A 257 3.10 -0.81 -8.14
C LEU A 257 3.42 -2.29 -8.46
N ILE A 258 3.23 -2.72 -9.71
CA ILE A 258 3.65 -4.07 -10.17
C ILE A 258 5.17 -4.23 -10.05
N VAL A 259 5.93 -3.26 -10.55
CA VAL A 259 7.41 -3.29 -10.49
C VAL A 259 7.87 -3.34 -9.03
N LEU A 260 7.31 -2.52 -8.15
CA LEU A 260 7.64 -2.53 -6.72
C LEU A 260 7.31 -3.88 -6.07
N THR A 261 6.17 -4.47 -6.41
CA THR A 261 5.77 -5.80 -5.92
C THR A 261 6.77 -6.88 -6.36
N ILE A 262 7.18 -6.87 -7.63
CA ILE A 262 8.18 -7.80 -8.17
C ILE A 262 9.53 -7.60 -7.48
N VAL A 263 9.97 -6.35 -7.29
CA VAL A 263 11.21 -6.04 -6.59
C VAL A 263 11.18 -6.58 -5.15
N MET A 264 10.09 -6.35 -4.41
CA MET A 264 9.95 -6.87 -3.05
C MET A 264 9.92 -8.40 -3.03
N LEU A 265 9.33 -9.04 -4.05
CA LEU A 265 9.32 -10.49 -4.19
C LEU A 265 10.75 -11.04 -4.37
N ILE A 266 11.54 -10.42 -5.24
CA ILE A 266 12.94 -10.77 -5.49
C ILE A 266 13.76 -10.59 -4.22
N ILE A 267 13.59 -9.45 -3.52
CA ILE A 267 14.27 -9.17 -2.25
C ILE A 267 13.92 -10.24 -1.22
N SER A 268 12.63 -10.57 -1.06
CA SER A 268 12.15 -11.58 -0.12
C SER A 268 12.75 -12.96 -0.40
N TRP A 269 12.74 -13.38 -1.67
CA TRP A 269 13.33 -14.65 -2.09
C TRP A 269 14.83 -14.70 -1.80
N TYR A 270 15.57 -13.67 -2.20
CA TYR A 270 17.01 -13.60 -2.00
C TYR A 270 17.40 -13.52 -0.51
N ALA A 271 16.62 -12.78 0.28
CA ALA A 271 16.77 -12.71 1.73
C ALA A 271 16.54 -14.09 2.37
N MET A 272 15.47 -14.80 2.03
CA MET A 272 15.21 -16.15 2.54
C MET A 272 16.29 -17.15 2.11
N LYS A 273 16.75 -17.08 0.86
CA LYS A 273 17.82 -17.95 0.34
C LYS A 273 19.11 -17.78 1.14
N THR A 274 19.44 -16.55 1.54
CA THR A 274 20.71 -16.23 2.20
C THR A 274 20.61 -16.06 3.72
N ALA A 275 19.41 -16.19 4.28
CA ALA A 275 19.17 -16.14 5.71
C ALA A 275 19.92 -17.28 6.42
N SER A 276 20.63 -16.93 7.48
CA SER A 276 21.19 -17.88 8.44
C SER A 276 20.29 -17.94 9.67
N LEU A 277 19.91 -19.16 10.07
CA LEU A 277 19.13 -19.41 11.27
C LEU A 277 19.91 -19.06 12.55
N GLU A 278 21.25 -18.98 12.50
CA GLU A 278 22.09 -18.57 13.64
C GLU A 278 22.00 -17.07 13.94
N ASN A 279 21.49 -16.29 12.99
CA ASN A 279 21.29 -14.84 13.14
C ASN A 279 19.85 -14.49 13.54
N ASN A 280 19.02 -15.48 13.89
CA ASN A 280 17.67 -15.24 14.36
C ASN A 280 17.71 -14.39 15.66
N GLY A 281 16.91 -13.33 15.75
CA GLY A 281 17.00 -12.33 16.83
C GLY A 281 18.07 -11.24 16.67
N ARG A 282 18.79 -11.17 15.53
CA ARG A 282 19.61 -9.99 15.17
C ARG A 282 18.79 -9.03 14.30
N PHE A 283 19.18 -7.75 14.30
CA PHE A 283 18.56 -6.71 13.46
C PHE A 283 18.48 -7.12 11.97
N LEU A 284 19.54 -7.73 11.44
CA LEU A 284 19.53 -8.36 10.11
C LEU A 284 19.88 -9.84 10.19
N MET A 285 19.14 -10.66 9.44
CA MET A 285 19.37 -12.10 9.33
C MET A 285 20.65 -12.45 8.53
N ASN A 286 21.10 -11.55 7.66
CA ASN A 286 22.34 -11.71 6.90
C ASN A 286 23.12 -10.38 6.87
N ASN A 287 24.36 -10.43 7.34
CA ASN A 287 25.24 -9.27 7.43
C ASN A 287 25.61 -8.68 6.06
N LYS A 288 25.50 -9.45 4.97
CA LYS A 288 25.77 -8.95 3.60
C LYS A 288 24.78 -7.86 3.17
N PHE A 289 23.60 -7.78 3.79
CA PHE A 289 22.62 -6.73 3.49
C PHE A 289 22.86 -5.41 4.22
N ARG A 290 23.83 -5.33 5.14
CA ARG A 290 24.07 -4.10 5.92
C ARG A 290 24.38 -2.90 5.03
N LEU A 291 25.35 -3.04 4.13
CA LEU A 291 25.75 -1.93 3.25
C LEU A 291 24.64 -1.57 2.24
N PRO A 292 24.01 -2.53 1.53
CA PRO A 292 22.87 -2.21 0.67
C PRO A 292 21.72 -1.49 1.38
N ILE A 293 21.31 -1.96 2.57
CA ILE A 293 20.21 -1.34 3.34
C ILE A 293 20.62 0.05 3.83
N LEU A 294 21.88 0.25 4.23
CA LEU A 294 22.39 1.56 4.62
C LEU A 294 22.27 2.57 3.48
N ILE A 295 22.69 2.19 2.29
CA ILE A 295 22.67 3.06 1.11
C ILE A 295 21.23 3.36 0.71
N ILE A 296 20.42 2.32 0.47
CA ILE A 296 19.05 2.46 0.00
C ILE A 296 18.18 3.17 1.04
N GLY A 297 18.29 2.79 2.31
CA GLY A 297 17.53 3.38 3.41
C GLY A 297 17.86 4.85 3.61
N SER A 298 19.14 5.23 3.57
CA SER A 298 19.56 6.62 3.72
C SER A 298 19.06 7.50 2.56
N ILE A 299 19.14 7.01 1.32
CA ILE A 299 18.61 7.72 0.15
C ILE A 299 17.09 7.86 0.28
N TYR A 300 16.38 6.78 0.64
CA TYR A 300 14.93 6.78 0.81
C TYR A 300 14.46 7.81 1.85
N ILE A 301 15.06 7.81 3.05
CA ILE A 301 14.73 8.77 4.10
C ILE A 301 15.03 10.20 3.65
N THR A 302 16.14 10.41 2.94
CA THR A 302 16.49 11.72 2.39
C THR A 302 15.43 12.23 1.45
N ILE A 303 14.97 11.41 0.49
CA ILE A 303 13.89 11.77 -0.44
C ILE A 303 12.62 12.10 0.33
N CYS A 304 12.18 11.19 1.22
CA CYS A 304 10.94 11.36 1.98
C CYS A 304 10.94 12.65 2.81
N LEU A 305 11.94 12.85 3.67
CA LEU A 305 11.97 13.99 4.58
C LEU A 305 12.21 15.31 3.84
N SER A 306 13.16 15.34 2.89
CA SER A 306 13.45 16.59 2.16
C SER A 306 12.26 17.01 1.29
N GLY A 307 11.59 16.08 0.62
CA GLY A 307 10.42 16.39 -0.19
C GLY A 307 9.19 16.74 0.64
N HIS A 308 9.00 16.13 1.81
CA HIS A 308 7.91 16.49 2.72
C HIS A 308 8.09 17.90 3.32
N TYR A 309 9.32 18.28 3.67
CA TYR A 309 9.62 19.59 4.24
C TYR A 309 10.02 20.66 3.21
N ALA A 310 9.95 20.35 1.91
CA ALA A 310 10.18 21.33 0.85
C ALA A 310 8.94 22.22 0.69
N SER A 311 9.07 23.48 1.09
CA SER A 311 8.04 24.50 0.92
C SER A 311 8.27 25.28 -0.37
N PHE A 312 7.72 24.81 -1.49
CA PHE A 312 7.68 25.59 -2.72
C PHE A 312 6.34 26.31 -2.85
N GLU A 313 6.39 27.61 -3.13
CA GLU A 313 5.19 28.38 -3.44
C GLU A 313 4.80 28.19 -4.90
N TYR A 314 3.60 27.69 -5.16
CA TYR A 314 3.16 27.27 -6.49
C TYR A 314 3.08 28.41 -7.52
N ALA A 315 2.80 29.63 -7.05
CA ALA A 315 2.61 30.82 -7.86
C ALA A 315 3.89 31.67 -8.01
N LYS A 316 5.00 31.27 -7.40
CA LYS A 316 6.26 32.03 -7.44
C LYS A 316 7.35 31.23 -8.11
N LEU A 317 8.29 31.96 -8.73
CA LEU A 317 9.50 31.36 -9.25
C LEU A 317 10.34 30.84 -8.09
N ILE A 318 10.87 29.64 -8.24
CA ILE A 318 11.77 29.05 -7.26
C ILE A 318 13.10 29.78 -7.36
N THR A 319 13.54 30.35 -6.25
CA THR A 319 14.80 31.09 -6.20
C THR A 319 15.99 30.14 -6.02
N THR A 320 17.17 30.55 -6.49
CA THR A 320 18.41 29.80 -6.25
C THR A 320 18.68 29.59 -4.76
N GLY A 321 18.32 30.56 -3.91
CA GLY A 321 18.43 30.43 -2.45
C GLY A 321 17.59 29.29 -1.87
N GLN A 322 16.35 29.11 -2.36
CA GLN A 322 15.49 27.99 -1.95
C GLN A 322 16.08 26.64 -2.37
N VAL A 323 16.62 26.53 -3.59
CA VAL A 323 17.25 25.30 -4.07
C VAL A 323 18.51 24.97 -3.30
N VAL A 324 19.40 25.94 -3.09
CA VAL A 324 20.63 25.74 -2.29
C VAL A 324 20.28 25.36 -0.86
N GLY A 325 19.28 26.01 -0.24
CA GLY A 325 18.79 25.66 1.08
C GLY A 325 18.23 24.23 1.16
N LEU A 326 17.49 23.79 0.13
CA LEU A 326 16.99 22.42 0.03
C LEU A 326 18.14 21.41 -0.11
N LEU A 327 19.13 21.68 -0.95
CA LEU A 327 20.30 20.81 -1.13
C LEU A 327 21.09 20.65 0.17
N ILE A 328 21.29 21.74 0.92
CA ILE A 328 21.93 21.68 2.25
C ILE A 328 21.11 20.79 3.20
N LYS A 329 19.78 20.97 3.25
CA LYS A 329 18.89 20.11 4.05
C LYS A 329 19.00 18.64 3.63
N MET A 330 19.02 18.34 2.33
CA MET A 330 19.17 16.98 1.81
C MET A 330 20.49 16.35 2.25
N ILE A 331 21.61 17.08 2.17
CA ILE A 331 22.91 16.60 2.63
C ILE A 331 22.90 16.33 4.13
N LEU A 332 22.36 17.24 4.94
CA LEU A 332 22.27 17.05 6.39
C LEU A 332 21.40 15.85 6.78
N ILE A 333 20.24 15.69 6.14
CA ILE A 333 19.36 14.52 6.34
C ILE A 333 20.07 13.24 5.92
N LEU A 334 20.79 13.24 4.80
CA LEU A 334 21.53 12.09 4.33
C LEU A 334 22.62 11.68 5.32
N ILE A 335 23.42 12.63 5.82
CA ILE A 335 24.45 12.37 6.82
C ILE A 335 23.83 11.81 8.10
N ALA A 336 22.76 12.44 8.61
CA ALA A 336 22.06 11.97 9.81
C ALA A 336 21.50 10.55 9.61
N SER A 337 20.91 10.27 8.45
CA SER A 337 20.37 8.95 8.11
C SER A 337 21.46 7.89 8.03
N VAL A 338 22.59 8.20 7.37
CA VAL A 338 23.75 7.30 7.29
C VAL A 338 24.29 6.97 8.68
N VAL A 339 24.45 7.99 9.54
CA VAL A 339 24.92 7.80 10.92
C VAL A 339 23.93 6.94 11.72
N ALA A 340 22.63 7.22 11.64
CA ALA A 340 21.60 6.44 12.33
C ALA A 340 21.60 4.97 11.87
N PHE A 341 21.58 4.73 10.56
CA PHE A 341 21.65 3.38 9.99
C PHE A 341 22.95 2.66 10.36
N TRP A 342 24.08 3.37 10.37
CA TRP A 342 25.35 2.80 10.78
C TRP A 342 25.34 2.37 12.25
N ILE A 343 24.80 3.21 13.15
CA ILE A 343 24.64 2.87 14.57
C ILE A 343 23.74 1.62 14.72
N LEU A 344 22.58 1.61 14.07
CA LEU A 344 21.62 0.50 14.12
C LEU A 344 22.21 -0.81 13.59
N MET A 345 23.00 -0.78 12.51
CA MET A 345 23.53 -1.99 11.89
C MET A 345 24.86 -2.48 12.45
N TYR A 346 25.70 -1.59 12.99
CA TYR A 346 27.07 -1.92 13.41
C TYR A 346 27.32 -1.77 14.92
N LYS A 347 26.55 -0.94 15.64
CA LYS A 347 26.76 -0.66 17.08
C LYS A 347 25.64 -1.12 18.01
N TRP A 348 24.50 -1.57 17.48
CA TRP A 348 23.33 -2.01 18.26
C TRP A 348 23.61 -3.07 19.33
N LYS A 349 24.45 -4.06 19.04
CA LYS A 349 24.83 -5.10 20.01
C LYS A 349 25.64 -4.56 21.20
N THR A 350 26.39 -3.48 20.99
CA THR A 350 27.20 -2.85 22.04
C THR A 350 26.33 -1.97 22.93
N LEU A 351 25.26 -1.39 22.37
CA LEU A 351 24.32 -0.52 23.08
C LEU A 351 23.30 -1.28 23.94
N ARG A 352 22.91 -2.52 23.57
CA ARG A 352 21.93 -3.34 24.33
C ARG A 352 22.54 -4.13 25.50
N LYS A 353 23.87 -4.06 25.68
CA LYS A 353 24.60 -4.75 26.77
C LYS A 353 24.82 -3.87 28.01
N HIS A 354 24.46 -2.61 27.92
CA HIS A 354 24.27 -1.69 29.03
C HIS A 354 22.78 -1.40 29.15
#